data_AF-A0A961C8T4-F1
#
_entry.id   AF-A0A961C8T4-F1
#
_cell.length_a   1.000
_cell.length_b   1.000
_cell.length_c   1.000
_cell.angle_alpha   90.00
_cell.angle_beta   90.00
_cell.angle_gamma   90.00
#
_symmetry.space_group_name_H-M   'P 1'
#
loop_
_entity.id
_entity.type
_entity.pdbx_description
1 polymer ?
#
loop_
_entity_poly.entity_id
_entity_poly.type
_entity_poly.pdbx_seq_one_letter_code
_entity_poly.pdbx_strand_id
1 'polypeptide(L)' 'MTMLEERTSVTPAAEDLPLIISVDDHILEPRTLWQEQLPASLRDRGPRVVREKVSVEFIGGKFTMNRN' A
#
# COMPACT_ATOMS: atom_id res chain seq x y z
N MET A 1 42.13 30.03 7.09
CA MET A 1 41.87 28.78 7.84
C MET A 1 40.36 28.56 7.79
N THR A 2 39.87 27.91 6.74
CA THR A 2 38.44 27.76 6.49
C THR A 2 37.98 26.52 7.25
N MET A 3 37.21 26.71 8.31
CA MET A 3 36.57 25.59 9.02
C MET A 3 35.43 25.10 8.14
N LEU A 4 35.59 23.91 7.57
CA LEU A 4 34.50 23.20 6.89
C LEU A 4 33.52 22.79 7.99
N GLU A 5 32.31 23.35 7.96
CA GLU A 5 31.20 22.93 8.83
C GLU A 5 30.91 21.46 8.56
N GLU A 6 31.22 20.62 9.55
CA GLU A 6 30.84 19.22 9.58
C GLU A 6 29.31 19.16 9.66
N ARG A 7 28.66 18.78 8.55
CA ARG A 7 27.22 18.55 8.52
C ARG A 7 26.95 17.26 9.28
N THR A 8 26.62 17.39 10.56
CA THR A 8 26.12 16.27 11.35
C THR A 8 24.85 15.73 10.69
N SER A 9 24.86 14.45 10.35
CA SER A 9 23.68 13.74 9.88
C SER A 9 22.63 13.76 11.00
N VAL A 10 21.50 14.44 10.76
CA VAL A 10 20.38 14.52 11.72
C VAL A 10 19.57 13.23 11.82
N THR A 11 19.85 12.24 10.96
CA THR A 11 19.16 10.95 10.99
C THR A 11 19.83 10.04 12.03
N PRO A 12 19.10 9.57 13.05
CA PRO A 12 19.63 8.65 14.07
C PRO A 12 19.97 7.28 13.45
N ALA A 13 20.87 6.54 14.09
CA ALA A 13 21.14 5.16 13.71
C ALA A 13 19.93 4.27 14.06
N ALA A 14 19.75 3.15 13.36
CA ALA A 14 18.58 2.30 13.54
C ALA A 14 18.52 1.69 14.96
N GLU A 15 19.69 1.43 15.55
CA GLU A 15 19.90 0.95 16.91
C GLU A 15 19.54 1.97 18.01
N ASP A 16 19.54 3.26 17.67
CA ASP A 16 19.17 4.35 18.59
C ASP A 16 17.64 4.57 18.64
N LEU A 17 16.89 3.96 17.72
CA LEU A 17 15.43 4.02 17.71
C LEU A 17 14.86 3.06 18.77
N PRO A 18 13.80 3.46 19.50
CA PRO A 18 13.09 2.53 20.36
C PRO A 18 12.44 1.42 19.52
N LEU A 19 12.12 0.28 20.15
CA LEU A 19 11.22 -0.68 19.53
C LEU A 19 9.85 -0.02 19.34
N ILE A 20 9.37 -0.01 18.11
CA ILE A 20 8.05 0.54 17.73
C ILE A 20 7.14 -0.61 17.36
N ILE A 21 5.92 -0.60 17.90
CA ILE A 21 4.86 -1.54 17.50
C ILE A 21 4.02 -0.85 16.41
N SER A 22 3.88 -1.50 15.24
CA SER A 22 2.87 -1.11 14.25
C SER A 22 1.50 -1.47 14.80
N VAL A 23 0.63 -0.49 14.96
CA VAL A 23 -0.72 -0.69 15.55
C VAL A 23 -1.79 -1.00 14.51
N ASP A 24 -1.46 -0.88 13.22
CA ASP A 24 -2.38 -1.12 12.12
C ASP A 24 -1.61 -1.59 10.89
N ASP A 25 -1.82 -2.86 10.52
CA ASP A 25 -1.23 -3.49 9.35
C ASP A 25 -2.34 -4.18 8.54
N HIS A 26 -2.21 -4.16 7.22
CA HIS A 26 -3.10 -4.87 6.30
C HIS A 26 -2.32 -5.85 5.45
N ILE A 27 -2.95 -6.98 5.15
CA ILE A 27 -2.46 -7.95 4.17
C ILE A 27 -3.34 -7.92 2.94
N LEU A 28 -2.75 -8.24 1.78
CA LEU A 28 -3.51 -8.48 0.56
C LEU A 28 -3.75 -9.98 0.42
N GLU A 29 -5.01 -10.39 0.32
CA GLU A 29 -5.37 -11.79 0.17
C GLU A 29 -5.00 -12.33 -1.22
N PRO A 30 -4.79 -13.67 -1.35
CA PRO A 30 -4.69 -14.30 -2.65
C PRO A 30 -5.91 -14.00 -3.50
N ARG A 31 -5.68 -13.68 -4.79
CA ARG A 31 -6.73 -13.36 -5.77
C ARG A 31 -7.88 -14.36 -5.79
N THR A 32 -7.58 -15.64 -5.61
CA THR A 32 -8.51 -16.77 -5.77
C THR A 32 -9.14 -17.22 -4.46
N LEU A 33 -8.82 -16.58 -3.33
CA LEU A 33 -9.25 -17.00 -1.99
C LEU A 33 -10.76 -17.29 -1.95
N TRP A 34 -11.58 -16.35 -2.42
CA TRP A 34 -13.03 -16.50 -2.35
C TRP A 34 -13.61 -17.48 -3.38
N GLN A 35 -12.94 -17.70 -4.50
CA GLN A 35 -13.34 -18.72 -5.48
C GLN A 35 -13.00 -20.13 -5.00
N GLU A 36 -11.97 -20.28 -4.16
CA GLU A 36 -11.55 -21.55 -3.59
C GLU A 36 -12.31 -21.89 -2.31
N GLN A 37 -12.44 -20.93 -1.39
CA GLN A 37 -12.88 -21.18 -0.02
C GLN A 37 -14.40 -21.03 0.19
N LEU A 38 -15.12 -20.31 -0.67
CA LEU A 38 -16.57 -20.21 -0.54
C LEU A 38 -17.28 -21.48 -1.01
N PRO A 39 -18.41 -21.85 -0.37
CA PRO A 39 -19.34 -22.83 -0.90
C PRO A 39 -19.73 -22.49 -2.34
N ALA A 40 -19.95 -23.51 -3.17
CA ALA A 40 -20.24 -23.34 -4.59
C ALA A 40 -21.40 -22.33 -4.86
N SER A 41 -22.43 -22.35 -4.02
CA SER A 41 -23.59 -21.44 -4.12
C SER A 41 -23.28 -19.96 -3.81
N LEU A 42 -22.11 -19.64 -3.28
CA LEU A 42 -21.71 -18.29 -2.88
C LEU A 42 -20.51 -17.74 -3.65
N ARG A 43 -19.80 -18.56 -4.43
CA ARG A 43 -18.56 -18.15 -5.13
C ARG A 43 -18.74 -16.94 -6.04
N ASP A 44 -19.86 -16.88 -6.76
CA ASP A 44 -20.16 -15.77 -7.67
C ASP A 44 -20.50 -14.46 -6.95
N ARG A 45 -20.88 -14.55 -5.66
CA ARG A 45 -21.20 -13.40 -4.80
C ARG A 45 -19.99 -12.92 -3.98
N GLY A 46 -18.92 -13.71 -3.91
CA GLY A 46 -17.70 -13.37 -3.19
C GLY A 46 -16.89 -12.27 -3.90
N PRO A 47 -15.97 -11.59 -3.17
CA PRO A 47 -15.03 -10.66 -3.79
C PRO A 47 -14.25 -11.31 -4.93
N ARG A 48 -14.04 -10.57 -6.02
CA ARG A 48 -13.29 -11.02 -7.19
C ARG A 48 -12.44 -9.90 -7.75
N VAL A 49 -11.28 -10.25 -8.28
CA VAL A 49 -10.38 -9.28 -8.92
C VAL A 49 -10.61 -9.27 -10.42
N VAL A 50 -10.92 -8.10 -10.98
CA VAL A 50 -11.00 -7.85 -12.44
C VAL A 50 -9.76 -7.07 -12.86
N ARG A 51 -9.24 -7.34 -14.06
CA ARG A 51 -8.20 -6.52 -14.70
C ARG A 51 -8.83 -5.74 -15.84
N GLU A 52 -8.80 -4.42 -15.73
CA GLU A 52 -9.33 -3.49 -16.73
C GLU A 52 -8.24 -2.48 -17.10
N LYS A 53 -8.19 -2.06 -18.36
CA LYS A 53 -7.38 -0.92 -18.76
C LYS A 53 -8.21 0.35 -18.55
N VAL A 54 -7.71 1.26 -17.74
CA VAL A 54 -8.37 2.53 -17.40
C VAL A 54 -7.40 3.70 -17.61
N SER A 55 -7.93 4.90 -17.80
CA SER A 55 -7.14 6.12 -17.63
C SER A 55 -7.37 6.68 -16.23
N VAL A 56 -6.32 7.29 -15.67
CA VAL A 56 -6.32 7.77 -14.30
C VAL A 56 -5.91 9.23 -14.29
N GLU A 57 -6.69 10.06 -13.61
CA GLU A 57 -6.43 11.49 -13.43
C GLU A 57 -6.41 11.83 -11.94
N PHE A 58 -5.46 12.66 -11.53
CA PHE A 58 -5.39 13.22 -10.19
C PHE A 58 -5.28 14.74 -10.25
N ILE A 59 -6.40 15.43 -10.03
CA ILE A 59 -6.49 16.89 -10.16
C ILE A 59 -7.10 17.44 -8.87
N GLY A 60 -6.39 18.38 -8.22
CA GLY A 60 -6.89 19.06 -7.01
C GLY A 60 -7.20 18.13 -5.83
N GLY A 61 -6.48 17.01 -5.68
CA GLY A 61 -6.75 16.03 -4.62
C GLY A 61 -7.80 14.97 -4.96
N LYS A 62 -8.43 15.06 -6.13
CA LYS A 62 -9.43 14.08 -6.59
C LYS A 62 -8.79 13.05 -7.50
N PHE A 63 -8.86 11.78 -7.09
CA PHE A 63 -8.50 10.63 -7.90
C PHE A 63 -9.71 10.17 -8.73
N THR A 64 -9.59 10.19 -10.05
CA THR A 64 -10.64 9.77 -11.00
C THR A 64 -10.11 8.64 -11.87
N MET A 65 -10.87 7.54 -11.97
CA MET A 65 -10.60 6.44 -12.89
C MET A 65 -11.63 6.47 -14.01
N ASN A 66 -11.21 6.80 -15.24
CA ASN A 66 -12.10 6.78 -16.40
C ASN A 66 -11.96 5.42 -17.11
N ARG A 67 -13.09 4.72 -17.20
CA ARG A 67 -13.23 3.48 -17.97
C ARG A 67 -13.54 3.86 -19.41
N ASN A 68 -12.93 3.17 -20.38
CA ASN A 68 -13.24 3.34 -21.80
C ASN A 68 -14.66 2.88 -22.12
#